data_AF-A0A4S2AYS9-F1
#
_entry.id   AF-A0A4S2AYS9-F1
#
_cell.length_a   1.000
_cell.length_b   1.000
_cell.length_c   1.000
_cell.angle_alpha   90.00
_cell.angle_beta   90.00
_cell.angle_gamma   90.00
#
_symmetry.space_group_name_H-M   'P 1'
#
loop_
_entity.id
_entity.type
_entity.pdbx_description
1 polymer ?
#
loop_
_entity_poly.entity_id
_entity_poly.type
_entity_poly.pdbx_seq_one_letter_code
_entity_poly.pdbx_strand_id
1 'polypeptide(L)'
;MKKLESSLKNMLLVLTGVTAISVALLAYVNELTKEPIEQANAKTLSDAVSAVVPGFDNDPIAEKKMQEVNGVQYAVYPATKGGEYIGAAVEATAMGFGGELKVLVGFDAEGKIIDYSLLSHAETPGLGSKAADWFKKGNRGDITGMNPGEAALTVSKDGGKVDAITASTITSRAFLSAVNAAYAAYAGQETADGTTGATSKNVEQPADSAAPEAADTLGAK
;
A
#
# COMPACT_ATOMS: atom_id res chain seq x y z
N MET A 1 -20.07 -33.45 -46.61
CA MET A 1 -20.57 -32.46 -45.62
C MET A 1 -21.14 -31.28 -46.40
N LYS A 2 -22.40 -30.87 -46.16
CA LYS A 2 -22.98 -29.67 -46.79
C LYS A 2 -22.22 -28.44 -46.28
N LYS A 3 -21.70 -27.62 -47.19
CA LYS A 3 -21.03 -26.35 -46.85
C LYS A 3 -22.11 -25.42 -46.28
N LEU A 4 -22.02 -25.10 -44.99
CA LEU A 4 -22.91 -24.10 -44.39
C LEU A 4 -22.56 -22.76 -45.02
N GLU A 5 -23.53 -22.10 -45.65
CA GLU A 5 -23.29 -20.77 -46.21
C GLU A 5 -22.97 -19.78 -45.08
N SER A 6 -21.92 -18.99 -45.29
CA SER A 6 -21.51 -17.96 -44.34
C SER A 6 -22.58 -16.86 -44.34
N SER A 7 -23.46 -16.94 -43.37
CA SER A 7 -24.52 -15.98 -43.09
C SER A 7 -24.23 -15.33 -41.74
N LEU A 8 -24.57 -14.05 -41.59
CA LEU A 8 -24.40 -13.30 -40.33
C LEU A 8 -25.00 -14.08 -39.14
N LYS A 9 -26.11 -14.79 -39.35
CA LYS A 9 -26.75 -15.64 -38.33
C LYS A 9 -25.90 -16.86 -37.95
N ASN A 10 -25.29 -17.54 -38.93
CA ASN A 10 -24.44 -18.70 -38.71
C ASN A 10 -23.13 -18.30 -38.01
N MET A 11 -22.56 -17.15 -38.40
CA MET A 11 -21.39 -16.57 -37.76
C MET A 11 -21.67 -16.20 -36.29
N LEU A 12 -22.80 -15.52 -36.02
CA LEU A 12 -23.21 -15.16 -34.67
C LEU A 12 -23.41 -16.39 -33.77
N LEU A 13 -24.08 -17.43 -34.27
CA LEU A 13 -24.31 -18.67 -33.53
C LEU A 13 -23.00 -19.39 -33.19
N VAL A 14 -22.10 -19.52 -34.17
CA VAL A 14 -20.81 -20.18 -33.95
C VAL A 14 -19.96 -19.37 -32.96
N LEU A 15 -19.87 -18.05 -33.12
CA LEU A 15 -19.10 -17.21 -32.21
C LEU A 15 -19.65 -17.28 -30.78
N THR A 16 -20.97 -17.18 -30.62
CA THR A 16 -21.62 -17.26 -29.29
C THR A 16 -21.41 -18.64 -28.66
N GLY A 17 -21.50 -19.71 -29.44
CA GLY A 17 -21.23 -21.06 -28.95
C GLY A 17 -19.78 -21.23 -28.47
N VAL A 18 -18.82 -20.78 -29.28
CA VAL A 18 -17.39 -20.86 -28.93
C VAL A 18 -17.06 -19.98 -27.72
N THR A 19 -17.63 -18.78 -27.62
CA THR A 19 -17.41 -17.91 -26.45
C THR A 19 -18.04 -18.49 -25.20
N ALA A 20 -19.26 -19.03 -25.27
CA ALA A 20 -19.92 -19.68 -24.14
C ALA A 20 -19.10 -20.88 -23.62
N ILE A 21 -18.59 -21.72 -24.52
CA ILE A 21 -17.72 -22.86 -24.16
C ILE A 21 -16.42 -22.34 -23.53
N SER A 22 -15.79 -21.33 -24.12
CA SER A 22 -14.54 -20.76 -23.60
C SER A 22 -14.72 -20.17 -22.20
N VAL A 23 -15.80 -19.42 -21.95
CA VAL A 23 -16.12 -18.85 -20.63
C VAL A 23 -16.41 -19.95 -19.62
N ALA A 24 -17.16 -20.99 -19.99
CA ALA A 24 -17.45 -22.12 -19.10
C ALA A 24 -16.18 -22.88 -18.70
N LEU A 25 -15.27 -23.10 -19.64
CA LEU A 25 -13.98 -23.73 -19.36
C LEU A 25 -13.11 -22.85 -18.45
N LEU A 26 -13.03 -21.54 -18.72
CA LEU A 26 -12.28 -20.61 -17.86
C LEU A 26 -12.86 -20.52 -16.45
N ALA A 27 -14.19 -20.49 -16.32
CA ALA A 27 -14.86 -20.49 -15.02
C ALA A 27 -14.58 -21.78 -14.24
N TYR A 28 -14.64 -22.94 -14.90
CA TYR A 28 -14.31 -24.23 -14.27
C TYR A 28 -12.86 -24.30 -13.80
N VAL A 29 -11.90 -23.87 -14.65
CA VAL A 29 -10.48 -23.83 -14.27
C VAL A 29 -10.26 -22.87 -13.11
N ASN A 30 -10.87 -21.67 -13.14
CA ASN A 30 -10.77 -20.70 -12.05
C ASN A 30 -11.23 -21.30 -10.72
N GLU A 31 -12.41 -21.95 -10.69
CA GLU A 31 -12.96 -22.57 -9.48
C GLU A 31 -12.03 -23.67 -8.93
N LEU A 32 -11.49 -24.53 -9.80
CA LEU A 32 -10.54 -25.57 -9.38
C LEU A 32 -9.21 -25.00 -8.87
N THR A 33 -8.74 -23.87 -9.40
CA THR A 33 -7.47 -23.27 -9.00
C THR A 33 -7.57 -22.39 -7.76
N LYS A 34 -8.79 -21.98 -7.39
CA LYS A 34 -9.03 -21.03 -6.29
C LYS A 34 -8.48 -21.54 -4.95
N GLU A 35 -8.82 -22.75 -4.55
CA GLU A 35 -8.34 -23.35 -3.29
C GLU A 35 -6.80 -23.48 -3.23
N PRO A 36 -6.11 -24.06 -4.24
CA PRO A 36 -4.65 -24.10 -4.26
C PRO A 36 -3.99 -22.71 -4.19
N ILE A 37 -4.56 -21.71 -4.87
CA ILE A 37 -4.05 -20.33 -4.84
C ILE A 37 -4.23 -19.72 -3.46
N GLU A 38 -5.39 -19.92 -2.83
CA GLU A 38 -5.65 -19.43 -1.47
C GLU A 38 -4.69 -20.07 -0.46
N GLN A 39 -4.44 -21.38 -0.55
CA GLN A 39 -3.47 -22.06 0.31
C GLN A 39 -2.03 -21.57 0.07
N ALA A 40 -1.63 -21.36 -1.19
CA ALA A 40 -0.30 -20.83 -1.52
C ALA A 40 -0.13 -19.39 -0.99
N ASN A 41 -1.16 -18.56 -1.11
CA ASN A 41 -1.17 -17.19 -0.59
C ASN A 41 -1.14 -17.18 0.94
N ALA A 42 -1.95 -18.00 1.60
CA ALA A 42 -1.96 -18.12 3.05
C ALA A 42 -0.61 -18.60 3.58
N LYS A 43 0.03 -19.56 2.91
CA LYS A 43 1.39 -20.00 3.25
C LYS A 43 2.42 -18.89 3.07
N THR A 44 2.40 -18.20 1.92
CA THR A 44 3.32 -17.09 1.64
C THR A 44 3.17 -15.98 2.68
N LEU A 45 1.93 -15.66 3.06
CA LEU A 45 1.64 -14.70 4.11
C LEU A 45 2.12 -15.19 5.49
N SER A 46 1.88 -16.44 5.85
CA SER A 46 2.39 -17.04 7.09
C SER A 46 3.92 -17.00 7.16
N ASP A 47 4.60 -17.33 6.07
CA ASP A 47 6.06 -17.24 5.97
C ASP A 47 6.54 -15.79 6.12
N ALA A 48 5.83 -14.84 5.51
CA ALA A 48 6.11 -13.41 5.63
C ALA A 48 5.89 -12.89 7.07
N VAL A 49 4.80 -13.28 7.73
CA VAL A 49 4.52 -12.94 9.14
C VAL A 49 5.62 -13.51 10.04
N SER A 50 6.03 -14.76 9.82
CA SER A 50 7.13 -15.40 10.56
C SER A 50 8.47 -14.70 10.35
N ALA A 51 8.69 -14.13 9.17
CA ALA A 51 9.90 -13.36 8.89
C ALA A 51 9.89 -12.01 9.61
N VAL A 52 8.74 -11.34 9.70
CA VAL A 52 8.66 -9.98 10.27
C VAL A 52 8.38 -9.94 11.78
N VAL A 53 7.77 -10.99 12.34
CA VAL A 53 7.59 -11.18 13.78
C VAL A 53 7.99 -12.62 14.12
N PRO A 54 9.27 -12.91 14.41
CA PRO A 54 9.71 -14.27 14.67
C PRO A 54 9.37 -14.72 16.10
N GLY A 55 9.13 -16.03 16.25
CA GLY A 55 9.11 -16.70 17.57
C GLY A 55 7.76 -16.81 18.26
N PHE A 56 6.65 -16.54 17.57
CA PHE A 56 5.29 -16.86 18.02
C PHE A 56 5.00 -18.36 17.97
N ASP A 57 4.00 -18.81 18.73
CA ASP A 57 3.49 -20.19 18.74
C ASP A 57 1.99 -20.30 18.46
N ASN A 58 1.32 -19.18 18.21
CA ASN A 58 -0.07 -19.14 17.77
C ASN A 58 -0.21 -19.23 16.23
N ASP A 59 -1.44 -19.05 15.73
CA ASP A 59 -1.73 -18.90 14.30
C ASP A 59 -2.19 -17.46 14.00
N PRO A 60 -1.25 -16.54 13.70
CA PRO A 60 -1.59 -15.15 13.41
C PRO A 60 -2.53 -14.96 12.23
N ILE A 61 -2.52 -15.88 11.25
CA ILE A 61 -3.35 -15.80 10.04
C ILE A 61 -4.79 -16.14 10.38
N ALA A 62 -5.02 -17.18 11.18
CA ALA A 62 -6.34 -17.52 11.68
C ALA A 62 -6.90 -16.46 12.65
N GLU A 63 -6.02 -15.80 13.42
CA GLU A 63 -6.37 -14.75 14.38
C GLU A 63 -6.40 -13.33 13.78
N LYS A 64 -6.39 -13.22 12.44
CA LYS A 64 -6.42 -11.93 11.74
C LYS A 64 -7.55 -11.05 12.23
N LYS A 65 -7.23 -9.80 12.55
CA LYS A 65 -8.17 -8.73 12.88
C LYS A 65 -8.16 -7.67 11.78
N MET A 66 -9.33 -7.12 11.47
CA MET A 66 -9.43 -5.96 10.59
C MET A 66 -9.56 -4.72 11.48
N GLN A 67 -8.61 -3.79 11.36
CA GLN A 67 -8.63 -2.52 12.08
C GLN A 67 -8.94 -1.40 11.09
N GLU A 68 -9.94 -0.58 11.39
CA GLU A 68 -10.23 0.61 10.59
C GLU A 68 -9.47 1.82 11.16
N VAL A 69 -8.77 2.53 10.28
CA VAL A 69 -8.10 3.80 10.60
C VAL A 69 -8.40 4.75 9.45
N ASN A 70 -9.02 5.91 9.74
CA ASN A 70 -9.40 6.92 8.74
C ASN A 70 -10.25 6.37 7.58
N GLY A 71 -11.16 5.42 7.85
CA GLY A 71 -11.98 4.78 6.82
C GLY A 71 -11.24 3.77 5.93
N VAL A 72 -9.98 3.45 6.24
CA VAL A 72 -9.20 2.42 5.57
C VAL A 72 -9.06 1.21 6.48
N GLN A 73 -9.33 0.01 5.96
CA GLN A 73 -9.19 -1.23 6.71
C GLN A 73 -7.79 -1.82 6.53
N TYR A 74 -7.18 -2.19 7.66
CA TYR A 74 -5.86 -2.80 7.75
C TYR A 74 -5.99 -4.20 8.35
N ALA A 75 -5.30 -5.17 7.76
CA ALA A 75 -5.21 -6.51 8.32
C ALA A 75 -4.08 -6.56 9.35
N VAL A 76 -4.43 -6.91 10.59
CA VAL A 76 -3.53 -7.04 11.73
C VAL A 76 -3.46 -8.52 12.12
N TYR A 77 -2.24 -9.06 12.16
CA TYR A 77 -1.92 -10.45 12.46
C TYR A 77 -1.23 -10.50 13.83
N PRO A 78 -1.98 -10.73 14.92
CA PRO A 78 -1.41 -10.74 16.27
C PRO A 78 -0.52 -11.98 16.47
N ALA A 79 0.65 -11.75 17.06
CA ALA A 79 1.62 -12.78 17.36
C ALA A 79 1.72 -12.96 18.88
N THR A 80 1.55 -14.20 19.35
CA THR A 80 1.67 -14.54 20.77
C THR A 80 2.63 -15.70 20.98
N LYS A 81 3.26 -15.75 22.16
CA LYS A 81 4.15 -16.84 22.57
C LYS A 81 3.81 -17.26 23.99
N GLY A 82 3.45 -18.52 24.19
CA GLY A 82 3.03 -19.03 25.50
C GLY A 82 1.81 -18.29 26.07
N GLY A 83 0.97 -17.72 25.20
CA GLY A 83 -0.18 -16.89 25.58
C GLY A 83 0.15 -15.42 25.88
N GLU A 84 1.41 -15.00 25.80
CA GLU A 84 1.82 -13.60 25.94
C GLU A 84 1.89 -12.91 24.58
N TYR A 85 1.42 -11.66 24.50
CA TYR A 85 1.49 -10.85 23.29
C TYR A 85 2.92 -10.37 23.04
N ILE A 86 3.51 -10.76 21.92
CA ILE A 86 4.89 -10.40 21.57
C ILE A 86 4.97 -9.34 20.46
N GLY A 87 3.84 -9.03 19.82
CA GLY A 87 3.76 -8.08 18.72
C GLY A 87 2.68 -8.43 17.71
N ALA A 88 2.70 -7.74 16.57
CA ALA A 88 1.80 -8.04 15.45
C ALA A 88 2.43 -7.65 14.12
N ALA A 89 2.05 -8.36 13.06
CA ALA A 89 2.32 -7.96 11.69
C ALA A 89 1.11 -7.21 11.12
N VAL A 90 1.32 -6.12 10.40
CA VAL A 90 0.24 -5.31 9.82
C VAL A 90 0.48 -5.12 8.34
N GLU A 91 -0.53 -5.43 7.54
CA GLU A 91 -0.57 -5.11 6.11
C GLU A 91 -0.96 -3.65 5.92
N ALA A 92 -0.14 -2.92 5.17
CA ALA A 92 -0.45 -1.58 4.71
C ALA A 92 -0.12 -1.41 3.23
N THR A 93 -0.90 -0.55 2.59
CA THR A 93 -0.78 -0.25 1.16
C THR A 93 -0.57 1.24 0.97
N ALA A 94 0.33 1.60 0.07
CA ALA A 94 0.51 2.98 -0.40
C ALA A 94 0.72 3.03 -1.91
N MET A 95 0.54 4.22 -2.50
CA MET A 95 0.82 4.45 -3.91
C MET A 95 2.29 4.84 -4.10
N GLY A 96 3.05 3.93 -4.71
CA GLY A 96 4.43 4.12 -5.13
C GLY A 96 4.55 4.76 -6.51
N PHE A 97 5.74 4.65 -7.11
CA PHE A 97 5.98 5.17 -8.46
C PHE A 97 5.35 4.26 -9.54
N GLY A 98 5.42 2.94 -9.33
CA GLY A 98 4.90 1.92 -10.25
C GLY A 98 3.44 1.56 -10.01
N GLY A 99 2.78 2.15 -9.00
CA GLY A 99 1.42 1.83 -8.60
C GLY A 99 1.35 1.35 -7.15
N GLU A 100 0.50 0.36 -6.89
CA GLU A 100 0.28 -0.14 -5.53
C GLU A 100 1.54 -0.81 -4.96
N LEU A 101 1.90 -0.40 -3.74
CA LEU A 101 2.99 -0.95 -2.95
C LEU A 101 2.40 -1.49 -1.64
N LYS A 102 2.33 -2.82 -1.52
CA LYS A 102 1.82 -3.52 -0.35
C LYS A 102 2.98 -4.02 0.50
N VAL A 103 2.96 -3.65 1.78
CA VAL A 103 4.00 -3.97 2.76
C VAL A 103 3.37 -4.65 3.95
N LEU A 104 4.03 -5.68 4.46
CA LEU A 104 3.76 -6.28 5.76
C LEU A 104 4.83 -5.78 6.73
N VAL A 105 4.42 -5.12 7.81
CA VAL A 105 5.34 -4.56 8.81
C VAL A 105 5.15 -5.28 10.12
N GLY A 106 6.23 -5.82 10.69
CA GLY A 106 6.22 -6.45 12.01
C GLY A 106 6.59 -5.45 13.09
N PHE A 107 5.76 -5.37 14.13
CA PHE A 107 5.99 -4.56 15.31
C PHE A 107 6.14 -5.45 16.55
N ASP A 108 7.04 -5.08 17.46
CA ASP A 108 7.10 -5.66 18.79
C ASP A 108 5.97 -5.12 19.69
N ALA A 109 5.82 -5.69 20.89
CA ALA A 109 4.81 -5.28 21.85
C ALA A 109 4.85 -3.79 22.22
N GLU A 110 6.02 -3.13 22.12
CA GLU A 110 6.17 -1.69 22.36
C GLU A 110 6.00 -0.83 21.11
N GLY A 111 5.70 -1.43 19.96
CA GLY A 111 5.48 -0.73 18.69
C GLY A 111 6.76 -0.37 17.92
N LYS A 112 7.93 -0.91 18.31
CA LYS A 112 9.15 -0.77 17.49
C LYS A 112 9.10 -1.74 16.32
N ILE A 113 9.64 -1.30 15.19
CA ILE A 113 9.69 -2.12 13.97
C ILE A 113 10.71 -3.24 14.17
N ILE A 114 10.27 -4.50 14.01
CA ILE A 114 11.15 -5.67 14.04
C ILE A 114 11.77 -5.89 12.65
N ASP A 115 10.92 -6.00 11.63
CA ASP A 115 11.31 -6.11 10.22
C ASP A 115 10.09 -5.81 9.32
N TYR A 116 10.27 -5.87 8.02
CA TYR A 116 9.20 -5.76 7.03
C TYR A 116 9.40 -6.70 5.84
N SER A 117 8.33 -6.92 5.09
CA SER A 117 8.36 -7.63 3.82
C SER A 117 7.49 -6.91 2.79
N LEU A 118 7.94 -6.82 1.55
CA LEU A 118 7.06 -6.40 0.46
C LEU A 118 6.25 -7.59 -0.04
N LEU A 119 4.94 -7.49 0.07
CA LEU A 119 4.02 -8.52 -0.41
C LEU A 119 3.77 -8.39 -1.91
N SER A 120 3.68 -7.16 -2.42
CA SER A 120 3.53 -6.88 -3.85
C SER A 120 3.94 -5.45 -4.19
N HIS A 121 4.56 -5.26 -5.36
CA HIS A 121 4.86 -3.95 -5.92
C HIS A 121 5.08 -4.03 -7.44
N ALA A 122 4.95 -2.90 -8.12
CA ALA A 122 5.26 -2.75 -9.55
C ALA A 122 6.37 -1.72 -9.83
N GLU A 123 7.19 -1.42 -8.81
CA GLU A 123 8.29 -0.47 -8.89
C GLU A 123 9.36 -0.82 -9.94
N THR A 124 10.03 0.20 -10.48
CA THR A 124 11.06 0.04 -11.51
C THR A 124 12.18 -0.92 -11.05
N PRO A 125 12.49 -1.98 -11.82
CA PRO A 125 13.59 -2.90 -11.54
C PRO A 125 14.93 -2.18 -11.38
N GLY A 126 15.70 -2.52 -10.33
CA GLY A 126 17.01 -1.93 -10.03
C GLY A 126 16.99 -0.52 -9.41
N LEU A 127 15.82 0.14 -9.37
CA LEU A 127 15.58 1.44 -8.74
C LEU A 127 14.67 1.28 -7.52
N GLY A 128 13.35 1.45 -7.69
CA GLY A 128 12.38 1.40 -6.59
C GLY A 128 12.20 0.01 -5.99
N SER A 129 12.41 -1.05 -6.78
CA SER A 129 12.43 -2.45 -6.29
C SER A 129 13.46 -2.71 -5.19
N LYS A 130 14.48 -1.85 -5.03
CA LYS A 130 15.40 -1.91 -3.90
C LYS A 130 14.70 -1.74 -2.54
N ALA A 131 13.46 -1.23 -2.52
CA ALA A 131 12.65 -1.17 -1.31
C ALA A 131 12.54 -2.54 -0.60
N ALA A 132 12.69 -3.67 -1.32
CA ALA A 132 12.72 -5.01 -0.72
C ALA A 132 13.75 -5.18 0.40
N ASP A 133 14.88 -4.48 0.30
CA ASP A 133 16.00 -4.65 1.24
C ASP A 133 16.54 -3.32 1.77
N TRP A 134 16.34 -2.20 1.08
CA TRP A 134 16.97 -0.91 1.40
C TRP A 134 16.72 -0.42 2.83
N PHE A 135 15.54 -0.71 3.38
CA PHE A 135 15.14 -0.28 4.72
C PHE A 135 15.38 -1.35 5.80
N LYS A 136 15.94 -2.53 5.43
CA LYS A 136 16.25 -3.59 6.38
C LYS A 136 17.46 -3.25 7.23
N LYS A 137 17.59 -4.00 8.33
CA LYS A 137 18.68 -3.88 9.29
C LYS A 137 20.05 -3.81 8.63
N GLY A 138 20.82 -2.77 8.96
CA GLY A 138 22.20 -2.58 8.49
C GLY A 138 22.35 -1.96 7.11
N ASN A 139 21.25 -1.65 6.41
CA ASN A 139 21.28 -0.88 5.17
C ASN A 139 21.17 0.63 5.43
N ARG A 140 21.33 1.41 4.37
CA ARG A 140 21.37 2.88 4.48
C ARG A 140 20.05 3.47 5.01
N GLY A 141 18.92 2.92 4.58
CA GLY A 141 17.60 3.36 4.99
C GLY A 141 17.04 2.60 6.20
N ASP A 142 17.87 1.92 6.99
CA ASP A 142 17.41 1.04 8.07
C ASP A 142 16.35 1.70 8.98
N ILE A 143 15.19 1.06 9.10
CA ILE A 143 14.09 1.46 9.99
C ILE A 143 13.93 0.54 11.21
N THR A 144 14.75 -0.49 11.31
CA THR A 144 14.67 -1.51 12.37
C THR A 144 14.88 -0.89 13.74
N GLY A 145 13.99 -1.18 14.68
CA GLY A 145 14.00 -0.63 16.04
C GLY A 145 13.47 0.80 16.16
N MET A 146 13.11 1.46 15.06
CA MET A 146 12.42 2.74 15.12
C MET A 146 10.96 2.55 15.54
N ASN A 147 10.39 3.56 16.20
CA ASN A 147 8.99 3.58 16.62
C ASN A 147 8.25 4.73 15.90
N PRO A 148 7.39 4.45 14.91
CA PRO A 148 6.62 5.48 14.22
C PRO A 148 5.67 6.29 15.13
N GLY A 149 5.33 5.78 16.32
CA GLY A 149 4.52 6.48 17.31
C GLY A 149 5.27 7.56 18.10
N GLU A 150 6.61 7.46 18.19
CA GLU A 150 7.43 8.52 18.78
C GLU A 150 7.69 9.64 17.79
N ALA A 151 7.96 9.27 16.54
CA ALA A 151 8.13 10.19 15.43
C ALA A 151 7.79 9.49 14.12
N ALA A 152 6.92 10.10 13.32
CA ALA A 152 6.58 9.60 11.99
C ALA A 152 7.85 9.44 11.13
N LEU A 153 7.95 8.32 10.43
CA LEU A 153 9.07 8.05 9.55
C LEU A 153 8.94 8.86 8.27
N THR A 154 9.91 9.74 8.03
CA THR A 154 10.01 10.52 6.79
C THR A 154 11.43 10.45 6.25
N VAL A 155 11.58 10.73 4.96
CA VAL A 155 12.90 10.71 4.32
C VAL A 155 13.72 11.92 4.78
N SER A 156 15.05 11.76 4.82
CA SER A 156 15.99 12.81 5.24
C SER A 156 15.87 14.10 4.42
N LYS A 157 15.51 13.98 3.14
CA LYS A 157 15.22 15.14 2.25
C LYS A 157 14.00 15.97 2.68
N ASP A 158 13.09 15.37 3.44
CA ASP A 158 11.86 15.99 3.93
C ASP A 158 11.97 16.32 5.43
N GLY A 159 13.19 16.34 5.99
CA GLY A 159 13.47 16.65 7.39
C GLY A 159 13.43 15.45 8.35
N GLY A 160 13.28 14.23 7.82
CA GLY A 160 13.25 13.00 8.60
C GLY A 160 14.62 12.38 8.88
N LYS A 161 14.59 11.14 9.38
CA LYS A 161 15.79 10.36 9.75
C LYS A 161 16.16 9.26 8.76
N VAL A 162 15.28 8.95 7.81
CA VAL A 162 15.45 7.77 6.94
C VAL A 162 16.07 8.16 5.60
N ASP A 163 17.14 7.47 5.18
CA ASP A 163 17.72 7.69 3.85
C ASP A 163 16.82 7.11 2.75
N ALA A 164 16.45 7.96 1.79
CA ALA A 164 15.70 7.54 0.60
C ALA A 164 16.56 6.70 -0.34
N ILE A 165 15.92 5.80 -1.09
CA ILE A 165 16.52 5.09 -2.22
C ILE A 165 16.98 6.12 -3.25
N THR A 166 18.25 6.06 -3.65
CA THR A 166 18.83 6.94 -4.66
C THR A 166 18.02 6.88 -5.95
N ALA A 167 17.63 8.04 -6.47
CA ALA A 167 16.78 8.20 -7.66
C ALA A 167 15.38 7.56 -7.57
N SER A 168 14.90 7.19 -6.37
CA SER A 168 13.55 6.61 -6.16
C SER A 168 12.90 7.16 -4.88
N THR A 169 12.89 8.49 -4.76
CA THR A 169 12.31 9.19 -3.60
C THR A 169 10.80 8.97 -3.48
N ILE A 170 10.07 8.86 -4.60
CA ILE A 170 8.61 8.61 -4.59
C ILE A 170 8.30 7.25 -3.94
N THR A 171 9.00 6.19 -4.37
CA THR A 171 8.93 4.87 -3.75
C THR A 171 9.26 4.90 -2.27
N SER A 172 10.31 5.64 -1.90
CA SER A 172 10.76 5.74 -0.50
C SER A 172 9.71 6.40 0.38
N ARG A 173 9.10 7.49 -0.09
CA ARG A 173 8.00 8.17 0.62
C ARG A 173 6.77 7.28 0.74
N ALA A 174 6.40 6.57 -0.33
CA ALA A 174 5.27 5.65 -0.33
C ALA A 174 5.49 4.52 0.68
N PHE A 175 6.68 3.92 0.70
CA PHE A 175 7.05 2.89 1.65
C PHE A 175 6.94 3.38 3.11
N LEU A 176 7.56 4.53 3.44
CA LEU A 176 7.49 5.06 4.82
C LEU A 176 6.07 5.48 5.21
N SER A 177 5.29 6.00 4.26
CA SER A 177 3.86 6.29 4.47
C SER A 177 3.09 5.02 4.82
N ALA A 178 3.31 3.92 4.09
CA ALA A 178 2.70 2.62 4.41
C ALA A 178 3.11 2.14 5.81
N VAL A 179 4.38 2.29 6.20
CA VAL A 179 4.86 1.90 7.54
C VAL A 179 4.19 2.73 8.65
N ASN A 180 4.08 4.04 8.47
CA ASN A 180 3.40 4.92 9.43
C ASN A 180 1.90 4.56 9.55
N ALA A 181 1.23 4.26 8.43
CA ALA A 181 -0.15 3.82 8.43
C ALA A 181 -0.34 2.44 9.10
N ALA A 182 0.60 1.51 8.85
CA ALA A 182 0.63 0.22 9.52
C ALA A 182 0.75 0.37 11.04
N TYR A 183 1.59 1.31 11.50
CA TYR A 183 1.71 1.62 12.92
C TYR A 183 0.42 2.21 13.50
N ALA A 184 -0.25 3.11 12.77
CA ALA A 184 -1.54 3.65 13.20
C ALA A 184 -2.57 2.55 13.45
N ALA A 185 -2.65 1.58 12.54
CA ALA A 185 -3.51 0.42 12.68
C ALA A 185 -3.06 -0.52 13.81
N TYR A 186 -1.75 -0.72 13.98
CA TYR A 186 -1.19 -1.47 15.12
C TYR A 186 -1.59 -0.85 16.47
N ALA A 187 -1.43 0.46 16.60
CA ALA A 187 -1.70 1.20 17.83
C ALA A 187 -3.20 1.43 18.09
N GLY A 188 -4.06 1.14 17.11
CA GLY A 188 -5.48 1.47 17.15
C GLY A 188 -5.75 2.97 17.24
N GLN A 189 -4.83 3.80 16.71
CA GLN A 189 -4.91 5.26 16.75
C GLN A 189 -5.41 5.80 15.40
N GLU A 190 -6.41 6.69 15.42
CA GLU A 190 -6.76 7.51 14.27
C GLU A 190 -5.62 8.52 14.02
N THR A 191 -4.90 8.39 12.90
CA THR A 191 -3.85 9.35 12.54
C THR A 191 -4.42 10.50 11.72
N ALA A 192 -4.13 11.73 12.10
CA ALA A 192 -4.48 12.89 11.27
C ALA A 192 -3.67 12.88 9.95
N ASP A 193 -4.40 12.85 8.84
CA ASP A 193 -4.03 13.31 7.50
C ASP A 193 -2.79 12.70 6.82
N GLY A 194 -3.03 11.62 6.08
CA GLY A 194 -2.25 11.28 4.89
C GLY A 194 -2.45 12.33 3.80
N THR A 195 -1.79 13.49 3.94
CA THR A 195 -1.67 14.45 2.85
C THR A 195 -0.75 13.83 1.80
N THR A 196 -1.34 13.15 0.84
CA THR A 196 -0.66 12.66 -0.35
C THR A 196 -0.07 13.85 -1.11
N GLY A 197 1.25 14.02 -1.05
CA GLY A 197 1.99 15.11 -1.71
C GLY A 197 2.06 14.98 -3.24
N ALA A 198 0.92 14.68 -3.88
CA ALA A 198 0.80 14.61 -5.33
C ALA A 198 -0.54 15.21 -5.77
N THR A 199 -0.62 16.55 -5.84
CA THR A 199 -1.39 17.28 -6.86
C THR A 199 -0.87 18.73 -6.95
N SER A 200 -0.21 19.00 -8.07
CA SER A 200 -0.23 20.22 -8.90
C SER A 200 -0.20 21.60 -8.23
N LYS A 201 0.98 22.22 -8.20
CA LYS A 201 1.07 23.64 -8.58
C LYS A 201 0.68 23.74 -10.06
N ASN A 202 -0.60 23.97 -10.33
CA ASN A 202 -0.99 24.65 -11.56
C ASN A 202 -1.50 26.04 -11.18
N VAL A 203 -0.93 27.02 -11.86
CA VAL A 203 -1.20 28.45 -11.73
C VAL A 203 -2.68 28.70 -11.97
N GLU A 204 -3.35 29.32 -11.01
CA GLU A 204 -4.49 30.20 -11.27
C GLU A 204 -4.51 31.25 -10.15
N GLN A 205 -4.07 32.46 -10.47
CA GLN A 205 -4.26 33.63 -9.62
C GLN A 205 -5.60 34.24 -10.00
N PRO A 206 -6.63 34.25 -9.13
CA PRO A 206 -7.77 35.10 -9.33
C PRO A 206 -7.36 36.52 -8.96
N ALA A 207 -7.48 37.42 -9.92
CA ALA A 207 -7.46 38.86 -9.68
C ALA A 207 -8.58 39.20 -8.69
N ASP A 208 -8.22 39.80 -7.56
CA ASP A 208 -9.19 40.41 -6.67
C ASP A 208 -8.97 41.92 -6.57
N SER A 209 -10.11 42.60 -6.59
CA SER A 209 -10.41 43.85 -5.92
C SER A 209 -9.85 45.18 -6.46
N ALA A 210 -10.78 45.88 -7.12
CA ALA A 210 -11.29 47.19 -6.72
C ALA A 210 -10.36 48.40 -6.82
N ALA A 211 -10.61 49.17 -7.89
CA ALA A 211 -10.31 50.60 -7.97
C ALA A 211 -11.08 51.40 -6.90
N PRO A 212 -10.50 52.46 -6.33
CA PRO A 212 -11.25 53.53 -5.69
C PRO A 212 -11.58 54.62 -6.72
N GLU A 213 -12.88 54.83 -7.01
CA GLU A 213 -13.35 56.09 -7.60
C GLU A 213 -13.60 57.10 -6.47
N ALA A 214 -12.97 58.27 -6.57
CA ALA A 214 -13.67 59.55 -6.72
C ALA A 214 -12.71 60.72 -6.51
N ALA A 215 -12.67 61.59 -7.52
CA ALA A 215 -11.88 62.80 -7.56
C ALA A 215 -12.60 63.98 -6.87
N ASP A 216 -11.77 64.87 -6.32
CA ASP A 216 -11.88 66.33 -6.35
C ASP A 216 -13.01 67.04 -5.57
N THR A 217 -12.64 67.96 -4.69
CA THR A 217 -12.98 69.39 -4.85
C THR A 217 -12.39 70.29 -3.76
N LEU A 218 -11.85 71.43 -4.24
CA LEU A 218 -11.77 72.77 -3.64
C LEU A 218 -10.67 73.14 -2.61
N GLY A 219 -9.72 73.98 -3.07
CA GLY A 219 -9.85 75.43 -2.84
C GLY A 219 -8.94 76.11 -1.80
N ALA A 220 -7.87 76.74 -2.29
CA ALA A 220 -7.31 78.04 -1.90
C ALA A 220 -7.45 78.56 -0.45
N LYS A 221 -6.32 78.64 0.25
CA LYS A 221 -5.67 79.90 0.70
C LYS A 221 -4.30 79.64 1.31
#